data_AF-A0A517XWY5-F1
#
_entry.id   AF-A0A517XWY5-F1
#
_cell.length_a   1.000
_cell.length_b   1.000
_cell.length_c   1.000
_cell.angle_alpha   90.00
_cell.angle_beta   90.00
_cell.angle_gamma   90.00
#
_symmetry.space_group_name_H-M   'P 1'
#
loop_
_entity.id
_entity.type
_entity.pdbx_description
1 polymer ?
#
loop_
_entity_poly.entity_id
_entity_poly.type
_entity_poly.pdbx_seq_one_letter_code
_entity_poly.pdbx_strand_id
1 'polypeptide(L)'
;MPVRSKTPAGVVQEVYGLVLAYYLVRRVIRDAAATASVDPDRVSFAGTLRVLWCRLPEAPGRPPADWYQDLLREVRRQRLGARRDRWYPRVIKRKMSNWGKKRAEHLHPPQPTKPFREAARVLI
;
A
#
# COMPACT_ATOMS: atom_id res chain seq x y z
N MET A 1 8.65 -10.22 -9.59
CA MET A 1 8.93 -9.80 -10.98
C MET A 1 10.21 -10.50 -11.40
N PRO A 2 10.25 -11.19 -12.56
CA PRO A 2 11.49 -11.80 -13.04
C PRO A 2 12.49 -10.71 -13.43
N VAL A 3 13.76 -10.88 -13.04
CA VAL A 3 14.89 -10.07 -13.48
C VAL A 3 15.18 -10.42 -14.94
N ARG A 4 15.41 -9.42 -15.80
CA ARG A 4 15.55 -9.61 -17.26
C ARG A 4 17.01 -9.74 -17.69
N SER A 5 17.92 -9.11 -16.96
CA SER A 5 19.35 -9.13 -17.24
C SER A 5 19.92 -10.53 -17.17
N LYS A 6 20.83 -10.81 -18.11
CA LYS A 6 21.62 -12.05 -18.17
C LYS A 6 23.02 -11.91 -17.57
N THR A 7 23.35 -10.73 -17.03
CA THR A 7 24.64 -10.47 -16.37
C THR A 7 24.44 -10.18 -14.88
N PRO A 8 25.35 -10.64 -13.99
CA PRO A 8 25.26 -10.37 -12.55
C PRO A 8 25.15 -8.89 -12.22
N ALA A 9 25.94 -8.04 -12.89
CA ALA A 9 25.89 -6.59 -12.70
C ALA A 9 24.51 -6.00 -13.07
N GLY A 10 23.94 -6.41 -14.20
CA GLY A 10 22.61 -5.92 -14.61
C GLY A 10 21.49 -6.44 -13.70
N VAL A 11 21.62 -7.64 -13.12
CA VAL A 11 20.69 -8.15 -12.11
C VAL A 11 20.68 -7.25 -10.88
N VAL A 12 21.87 -6.88 -10.39
CA VAL A 12 22.02 -5.96 -9.26
C VAL A 12 21.40 -4.60 -9.59
N GLN A 13 21.67 -4.06 -10.79
CA GLN A 13 21.07 -2.80 -11.25
C GLN A 13 19.53 -2.84 -11.27
N GLU A 14 18.93 -3.92 -11.78
CA GLU A 14 17.48 -4.07 -11.81
C GLU A 14 16.86 -4.10 -10.41
N VAL A 15 17.49 -4.82 -9.47
CA VAL A 15 17.04 -4.86 -8.07
C VAL A 15 17.10 -3.46 -7.45
N TYR A 16 18.22 -2.74 -7.63
CA TYR A 16 18.31 -1.36 -7.15
C TYR A 16 17.27 -0.44 -7.81
N GLY A 17 17.01 -0.60 -9.11
CA GLY A 17 15.98 0.12 -9.82
C GLY A 17 14.58 -0.08 -9.23
N LEU A 18 14.23 -1.31 -8.87
CA LEU A 18 12.96 -1.63 -8.21
C LEU A 18 12.87 -1.02 -6.81
N VAL A 19 13.95 -1.08 -6.03
CA VAL A 19 14.00 -0.49 -4.68
C VAL A 19 13.87 1.03 -4.76
N LEU A 20 14.59 1.68 -5.68
CA LEU A 20 14.49 3.12 -5.93
C LEU A 20 13.07 3.51 -6.35
N ALA A 21 12.47 2.78 -7.30
CA ALA A 21 11.09 3.03 -7.74
C ALA A 21 10.10 2.93 -6.57
N TYR A 22 10.24 1.92 -5.71
CA TYR A 22 9.42 1.79 -4.50
C TYR A 22 9.55 3.02 -3.58
N TYR A 23 10.78 3.44 -3.27
CA TYR A 23 11.01 4.60 -2.40
C TYR A 23 10.53 5.91 -3.03
N LEU A 24 10.66 6.07 -4.35
CA LEU A 24 10.15 7.23 -5.07
C LEU A 24 8.62 7.33 -4.91
N VAL A 25 7.89 6.25 -5.16
CA VAL A 25 6.43 6.24 -4.97
C VAL A 25 6.07 6.53 -3.51
N ARG A 26 6.79 5.95 -2.54
CA ARG A 26 6.57 6.21 -1.11
C ARG A 26 6.84 7.66 -0.73
N ARG A 27 7.86 8.29 -1.31
CA ARG A 27 8.17 9.70 -1.09
C ARG A 27 7.06 10.61 -1.63
N VAL A 28 6.57 10.34 -2.84
CA VAL A 28 5.44 11.07 -3.43
C VAL A 28 4.19 10.94 -2.56
N ILE A 29 3.90 9.73 -2.05
CA ILE A 29 2.79 9.49 -1.11
C ILE A 29 2.96 10.32 0.15
N ARG A 30 4.15 10.30 0.77
CA ARG A 30 4.44 11.07 1.98
C ARG A 30 4.22 12.56 1.75
N ASP A 31 4.74 13.10 0.65
CA ASP A 31 4.63 14.52 0.34
C ASP A 31 3.16 14.90 0.07
N ALA A 32 2.41 14.08 -0.68
CA ALA A 32 0.99 14.32 -0.92
C ALA A 32 0.17 14.23 0.38
N ALA A 33 0.48 13.28 1.26
CA ALA A 33 -0.16 13.11 2.55
C ALA A 33 0.11 14.28 3.50
N ALA A 34 1.34 14.81 3.49
CA ALA A 34 1.71 16.01 4.24
C ALA A 34 0.90 17.24 3.82
N THR A 35 0.66 17.44 2.51
CA THR A 35 -0.18 18.56 2.02
C THR A 35 -1.65 18.48 2.44
N ALA A 36 -2.12 17.34 2.92
CA ALA A 36 -3.52 17.11 3.29
C ALA A 36 -3.69 16.70 4.77
N SER A 37 -2.62 16.75 5.58
CA SER A 37 -2.59 16.30 6.97
C SER A 37 -3.21 14.91 7.18
N VAL A 38 -2.91 13.97 6.27
CA VAL A 38 -3.37 12.58 6.34
C VAL A 38 -2.18 11.68 6.64
N ASP A 39 -2.44 10.59 7.35
CA ASP A 39 -1.49 9.48 7.45
C ASP A 39 -1.13 8.94 6.04
N PRO A 40 0.17 8.87 5.67
CA PRO A 40 0.63 8.33 4.39
C PRO A 40 0.10 6.92 4.08
N ASP A 41 -0.14 6.08 5.08
CA ASP A 41 -0.68 4.72 4.90
C ASP A 41 -2.15 4.70 4.47
N ARG A 42 -2.81 5.87 4.48
CA ARG A 42 -4.17 6.05 3.96
C ARG A 42 -4.19 6.46 2.49
N VAL A 43 -3.05 6.59 1.83
CA VAL A 43 -2.94 6.84 0.40
C VAL A 43 -2.61 5.53 -0.33
N SER A 44 -3.32 5.25 -1.41
CA SER A 44 -3.18 4.02 -2.19
C SER A 44 -1.86 4.01 -2.96
N PHE A 45 -1.01 3.01 -2.69
CA PHE A 45 0.22 2.80 -3.45
C PHE A 45 -0.05 2.52 -4.93
N ALA A 46 -0.99 1.62 -5.22
CA ALA A 46 -1.37 1.30 -6.60
C ALA A 46 -2.06 2.48 -7.31
N GLY A 47 -2.87 3.26 -6.58
CA GLY A 47 -3.46 4.50 -7.11
C GLY A 47 -2.39 5.52 -7.46
N THR A 48 -1.40 5.70 -6.59
CA THR A 48 -0.25 6.60 -6.82
C THR A 48 0.55 6.18 -8.05
N LEU A 49 0.85 4.88 -8.19
CA LEU A 49 1.53 4.34 -9.37
C LEU A 49 0.79 4.65 -10.67
N ARG A 50 -0.55 4.49 -10.69
CA ARG A 50 -1.37 4.84 -11.86
C ARG A 50 -1.28 6.31 -12.21
N VAL A 51 -1.39 7.19 -11.20
CA VAL A 51 -1.25 8.64 -11.40
C VAL A 51 0.14 8.96 -11.95
N LEU A 52 1.21 8.41 -11.37
CA LEU A 52 2.57 8.60 -11.86
C LEU A 52 2.73 8.15 -13.32
N TRP A 53 2.20 6.99 -13.70
CA TRP A 53 2.24 6.52 -15.08
C TRP A 53 1.53 7.46 -16.06
N CYS A 54 0.41 8.05 -15.66
CA CYS A 54 -0.29 9.04 -16.49
C CYS A 54 0.49 10.36 -16.59
N ARG A 55 1.11 10.82 -15.49
CA ARG A 55 1.75 12.15 -15.41
C ARG A 55 3.20 12.19 -15.89
N LEU A 56 3.93 11.08 -15.83
CA LEU A 56 5.34 11.01 -16.23
C LEU A 56 5.59 11.47 -17.68
N PRO A 57 4.78 11.10 -18.68
CA PRO A 57 4.94 11.59 -20.05
C PRO A 57 4.76 13.12 -20.19
N GLU A 58 4.05 13.77 -19.27
CA GLU A 58 3.80 15.23 -19.28
C GLU A 58 4.95 16.04 -18.64
N ALA A 59 5.79 15.38 -17.84
CA ALA A 59 6.88 16.03 -17.09
C ALA A 59 7.87 16.84 -17.95
N PRO A 60 8.33 16.39 -19.14
CA PRO A 60 9.36 17.10 -19.90
C PRO A 60 8.90 18.44 -20.51
N GLY A 61 7.61 18.79 -20.43
CA GLY A 61 7.06 20.02 -21.01
C GLY A 61 6.75 21.13 -20.00
N ARG A 62 7.00 20.92 -18.70
CA ARG A 62 6.61 21.87 -17.65
C ARG A 62 7.73 22.10 -16.63
N PRO A 63 7.73 23.25 -15.93
CA PRO A 63 8.57 23.44 -14.76
C PRO A 63 8.37 22.29 -13.76
N PRO A 64 9.45 21.63 -13.29
CA PRO A 64 9.34 20.46 -12.42
C PRO A 64 8.54 20.71 -11.13
N ALA A 65 8.64 21.92 -10.58
CA ALA A 65 7.92 22.31 -9.38
C ALA A 65 6.40 22.29 -9.58
N ASP A 66 5.90 22.94 -10.64
CA ASP A 66 4.47 23.02 -10.93
C ASP A 66 3.89 21.64 -11.27
N TRP A 67 4.60 20.88 -12.08
CA TRP A 67 4.24 19.50 -12.39
C TRP A 67 4.15 18.64 -11.12
N TYR A 68 5.11 18.79 -10.20
CA TYR A 68 5.12 18.05 -8.94
C TYR A 68 3.93 18.44 -8.07
N GLN A 69 3.58 19.72 -7.96
CA GLN A 69 2.41 20.16 -7.19
C GLN A 69 1.09 19.60 -7.75
N ASP A 70 0.95 19.58 -9.08
CA ASP A 70 -0.21 18.96 -9.74
C ASP A 70 -0.27 17.45 -9.48
N LEU A 71 0.88 16.77 -9.55
CA LEU A 71 1.01 15.37 -9.21
C LEU A 71 0.54 15.10 -7.77
N LEU A 72 1.03 15.86 -6.78
CA LEU A 72 0.64 15.71 -5.38
C LEU A 72 -0.87 15.92 -5.19
N ARG A 73 -1.46 16.88 -5.93
CA ARG A 73 -2.91 17.17 -5.90
C ARG A 73 -3.77 16.01 -6.40
N GLU A 74 -3.26 15.20 -7.32
CA GLU A 74 -3.95 13.98 -7.78
C GLU A 74 -3.70 12.79 -6.87
N VAL A 75 -2.46 12.60 -6.43
CA VAL A 75 -2.10 11.52 -5.51
C VAL A 75 -2.89 11.60 -4.21
N ARG A 76 -3.09 12.79 -3.64
CA ARG A 76 -3.90 12.96 -2.42
C ARG A 76 -5.36 12.51 -2.57
N ARG A 77 -5.89 12.44 -3.80
CA ARG A 77 -7.26 11.95 -4.08
C ARG A 77 -7.33 10.42 -4.02
N GLN A 78 -6.21 9.72 -4.13
CA GLN A 78 -6.12 8.26 -4.09
C GLN A 78 -6.22 7.73 -2.66
N ARG A 79 -7.22 8.15 -1.89
CA ARG A 79 -7.41 7.76 -0.48
C ARG A 79 -7.99 6.36 -0.39
N LEU A 80 -7.42 5.55 0.49
CA LEU A 80 -7.97 4.25 0.84
C LEU A 80 -9.23 4.43 1.68
N GLY A 81 -10.24 3.60 1.42
CA GLY A 81 -11.43 3.50 2.25
C GLY A 81 -11.10 3.16 3.70
N ALA A 82 -12.08 3.31 4.59
CA ALA A 82 -11.92 2.85 5.98
C ALA A 82 -11.52 1.38 6.00
N ARG A 83 -10.53 1.03 6.85
CA ARG A 83 -10.15 -0.37 7.03
C ARG A 83 -11.35 -1.09 7.64
N ARG A 84 -11.87 -2.09 6.93
CA ARG A 84 -12.91 -2.97 7.49
C ARG A 84 -12.35 -3.73 8.69
N ASP A 85 -13.15 -3.85 9.74
CA ASP A 85 -12.85 -4.72 10.86
C ASP A 85 -12.94 -6.18 10.38
N ARG A 86 -11.78 -6.81 10.21
CA ARG A 86 -11.69 -8.20 9.76
C ARG A 86 -11.30 -9.06 10.94
N TRP A 87 -12.28 -9.78 11.47
CA TRP A 87 -12.08 -10.81 12.46
C TRP A 87 -12.42 -12.17 11.85
N TYR A 88 -11.43 -13.06 11.80
CA TYR A 88 -11.61 -14.44 11.34
C TYR A 88 -11.12 -15.40 12.41
N PRO A 89 -11.86 -16.48 12.71
CA PRO A 89 -11.43 -17.48 13.66
C PRO A 89 -10.14 -18.16 13.16
N ARG A 90 -9.18 -18.39 14.06
CA ARG A 90 -7.92 -19.06 13.74
C ARG A 90 -8.10 -20.57 13.66
N VAL A 91 -8.74 -21.03 12.60
CA VAL A 91 -9.10 -22.43 12.37
C VAL A 91 -8.81 -22.85 10.93
N ILE A 92 -8.52 -24.13 10.70
CA ILE A 92 -8.19 -24.67 9.38
C ILE A 92 -9.12 -25.81 8.96
N LYS A 93 -9.23 -26.10 7.66
CA LYS A 93 -10.09 -27.20 7.17
C LYS A 93 -9.52 -28.60 7.45
N ARG A 94 -8.20 -28.72 7.64
CA ARG A 94 -7.46 -29.96 7.86
C ARG A 94 -7.69 -30.52 9.27
N LYS A 95 -7.91 -31.84 9.39
CA LYS A 95 -8.00 -32.57 10.68
C LYS A 95 -6.59 -32.92 11.18
N MET A 96 -6.44 -33.11 12.50
CA MET A 96 -5.20 -33.50 13.19
C MET A 96 -4.04 -32.54 12.93
N SER A 97 -4.28 -31.27 13.24
CA SER A 97 -3.26 -30.23 13.25
C SER A 97 -3.27 -29.53 14.60
N ASN A 98 -2.25 -28.72 14.87
CA ASN A 98 -2.21 -27.87 16.07
C ASN A 98 -3.30 -26.77 16.09
N TRP A 99 -4.03 -26.59 14.98
CA TRP A 99 -5.12 -25.63 14.86
C TRP A 99 -6.49 -26.35 14.92
N GLY A 100 -7.48 -25.67 15.49
CA GLY A 100 -8.86 -26.16 15.51
C GLY A 100 -9.43 -26.40 14.11
N LYS A 101 -10.25 -27.44 13.95
CA LYS A 101 -10.93 -27.74 12.68
C LYS A 101 -12.03 -26.71 12.42
N LYS A 102 -12.10 -26.17 11.20
CA LYS A 102 -13.15 -25.25 10.74
C LYS A 102 -14.53 -25.95 10.76
N ARG A 103 -15.54 -25.26 11.30
CA ARG A 103 -16.93 -25.72 11.52
C ARG A 103 -17.91 -24.66 11.00
N ALA A 104 -19.20 -24.98 10.93
CA ALA A 104 -20.24 -24.07 10.45
C ALA A 104 -20.35 -22.77 11.27
N GLU A 105 -20.20 -22.84 12.59
CA GLU A 105 -20.18 -21.68 13.50
C GLU A 105 -19.10 -20.65 13.15
N HIS A 106 -18.00 -21.09 12.52
CA HIS A 106 -16.89 -20.23 12.09
C HIS A 106 -17.18 -19.43 10.80
N LEU A 107 -18.36 -19.61 10.17
CA LEU A 107 -18.79 -18.82 9.03
C LEU A 107 -19.25 -17.42 9.44
N HIS A 108 -19.80 -17.28 10.64
CA HIS A 108 -20.33 -16.03 11.20
C HIS A 108 -19.68 -15.77 12.56
N PRO A 109 -18.37 -15.48 12.59
CA PRO A 109 -17.71 -15.21 13.86
C PRO A 109 -18.33 -13.96 14.51
N PRO A 110 -18.41 -13.90 15.85
CA PRO A 110 -18.87 -12.71 16.54
C PRO A 110 -18.02 -11.52 16.11
N GLN A 111 -18.68 -10.43 15.74
CA GLN A 111 -17.99 -9.22 15.34
C GLN A 111 -17.45 -8.49 16.57
N PRO A 112 -16.29 -7.83 16.46
CA PRO A 112 -15.78 -6.97 17.53
C PRO A 112 -16.84 -5.92 17.90
N THR A 113 -17.06 -5.71 19.19
CA THR A 113 -17.94 -4.65 19.72
C THR A 113 -17.30 -3.27 19.70
N LYS A 114 -15.97 -3.20 19.48
CA LYS A 114 -15.21 -1.97 19.33
C LYS A 114 -14.40 -1.98 18.02
N PRO A 115 -14.21 -0.82 17.36
CA PRO A 115 -13.39 -0.71 16.16
C PRO A 115 -11.95 -1.19 16.41
N PHE A 116 -11.31 -1.76 15.38
CA PHE A 116 -9.93 -2.26 15.50
C PHE A 116 -8.94 -1.19 15.98
N ARG A 117 -9.14 0.08 15.59
CA ARG A 117 -8.29 1.23 15.99
C ARG A 117 -8.32 1.52 17.49
N GLU A 118 -9.41 1.18 18.17
CA GLU A 118 -9.54 1.34 19.62
C GLU A 118 -9.10 0.09 20.37
N ALA A 119 -9.15 -1.08 19.71
CA ALA A 119 -8.75 -2.36 20.29
C ALA A 119 -7.23 -2.54 20.40
N ALA A 120 -6.46 -1.93 19.50
CA ALA A 120 -5.01 -2.01 19.48
C ALA A 120 -4.38 -0.61 19.52
N ARG A 121 -3.65 -0.30 20.60
CA ARG A 121 -2.80 0.89 20.67
C ARG A 121 -1.40 0.52 20.23
N VAL A 122 -0.88 1.20 19.21
CA VAL A 122 0.55 1.17 18.90
C VAL A 122 1.22 2.07 19.93
N LEU A 123 2.07 1.49 20.79
CA LEU A 123 2.93 2.28 21.67
C LEU A 123 3.98 2.95 20.78
N ILE A 124 3.99 4.29 20.80
CA ILE A 124 4.99 5.12 20.13
C ILE A 124 6.06 5.43 21.17
#